data_AF-A0A426QJX5-F1
#
_entry.id   AF-A0A426QJX5-F1
#
_cell.length_a   1.000
_cell.length_b   1.000
_cell.length_c   1.000
_cell.angle_alpha   90.00
_cell.angle_beta   90.00
_cell.angle_gamma   90.00
#
_symmetry.space_group_name_H-M   'P 1'
#
loop_
_entity.id
_entity.type
_entity.pdbx_description
1 polymer ?
#
loop_
_entity_poly.entity_id
_entity_poly.type
_entity_poly.pdbx_seq_one_letter_code
_entity_poly.pdbx_strand_id
1 'polypeptide(L)'
;MSLDTHWFTETCEEGGSAFSLKISRKLHEEQSPYQRIEIFETEKFGNLMVIDGFVMLTSRDNFLYHEMMSHPALFTHPNPGRVVIIGGGDCGTLREVLRHDSIEHALQVEIDERVTRISEKFFPELCESNNDPRAEFYFGDGIQWMADAEPGSVDVVIVDSTDPIGPAKGLFTEAFYRDCFNAMGEHGVLVQQSESPLYHMRILKPMHQAMRAAGFDATASLFYPQPVYPSGWWTATMAVKGGTAHEFREQAAADKPFETLYYNRDLHRGALAMPEFFRKALEDSP
;
A
#
# COMPACT_ATOMS: atom_id res chain seq x y z
N MET A 1 13.26 2.69 32.08
CA MET A 1 14.13 1.54 31.76
C MET A 1 14.57 1.73 30.32
N SER A 2 15.86 1.62 30.01
CA SER A 2 16.32 1.58 28.62
C SER A 2 15.97 0.23 28.01
N LEU A 3 15.60 0.19 26.73
CA LEU A 3 15.44 -1.06 26.00
C LEU A 3 16.81 -1.76 25.88
N ASP A 4 16.81 -3.08 25.96
CA ASP A 4 18.01 -3.90 25.73
C ASP A 4 18.02 -4.43 24.28
N THR A 5 18.96 -5.32 23.96
CA THR A 5 19.10 -5.90 22.62
C THR A 5 17.99 -6.90 22.25
N HIS A 6 17.04 -7.20 23.16
CA HIS A 6 15.87 -8.04 22.88
C HIS A 6 14.69 -7.23 22.32
N TRP A 7 14.92 -5.98 21.89
CA TRP A 7 13.92 -5.16 21.22
C TRP A 7 14.44 -4.74 19.85
N PHE A 8 13.64 -4.98 18.82
CA PHE A 8 13.78 -4.23 17.58
C PHE A 8 13.16 -2.85 17.79
N THR A 9 13.82 -1.78 17.34
CA THR A 9 13.33 -0.41 17.47
C THR A 9 13.48 0.30 16.13
N GLU A 10 12.36 0.74 15.58
CA GLU A 10 12.32 1.65 14.45
C GLU A 10 12.19 3.09 14.96
N THR A 11 13.09 3.96 14.54
CA THR A 11 13.10 5.38 14.91
C THR A 11 12.50 6.22 13.80
N CYS A 12 11.48 6.99 14.10
CA CYS A 12 10.96 8.05 13.24
C CYS A 12 11.50 9.41 13.72
N GLU A 13 12.64 9.81 13.14
CA GLU A 13 13.32 11.07 13.48
C GLU A 13 12.44 12.31 13.26
N GLU A 14 11.67 12.36 12.16
CA GLU A 14 10.74 13.47 11.90
C GLU A 14 9.67 13.61 12.99
N GLY A 15 9.12 12.47 13.43
CA GLY A 15 8.14 12.44 14.51
C GLY A 15 8.74 12.61 15.90
N GLY A 16 10.07 12.59 16.04
CA GLY A 16 10.75 12.53 17.33
C GLY A 16 10.29 11.33 18.17
N SER A 17 9.98 10.21 17.51
CA SER A 17 9.35 9.04 18.12
C SER A 17 10.03 7.75 17.68
N ALA A 18 9.77 6.66 18.40
CA ALA A 18 10.23 5.34 18.01
C ALA A 18 9.19 4.30 18.43
N PHE A 19 9.11 3.22 17.66
CA PHE A 19 8.27 2.07 17.97
C PHE A 19 9.15 0.83 18.15
N SER A 20 8.87 0.04 19.20
CA SER A 20 9.71 -1.09 19.55
C SER A 20 8.89 -2.35 19.77
N LEU A 21 9.35 -3.45 19.19
CA LEU A 21 8.79 -4.79 19.39
C LEU A 21 9.83 -5.69 20.04
N LYS A 22 9.40 -6.42 21.07
CA LYS A 22 10.25 -7.40 21.74
C LYS A 22 10.46 -8.61 20.83
N ILE A 23 11.73 -8.90 20.55
CA ILE A 23 12.15 -9.99 19.67
C ILE A 23 12.62 -11.20 20.47
N SER A 24 12.22 -12.38 20.03
CA SER A 24 12.71 -13.65 20.52
C SER A 24 14.05 -13.99 19.86
N ARG A 25 14.15 -13.84 18.53
CA ARG A 25 15.36 -14.09 17.74
C ARG A 25 15.22 -13.52 16.32
N LYS A 26 16.36 -13.39 15.63
CA LYS A 26 16.44 -13.14 14.19
C LYS A 26 16.30 -14.47 13.41
N LEU A 27 15.40 -14.51 12.44
CA LEU A 27 15.11 -15.68 11.61
C LEU A 27 15.86 -15.66 10.27
N HIS A 28 16.06 -14.47 9.70
CA HIS A 28 16.72 -14.26 8.42
C HIS A 28 17.36 -12.88 8.34
N GLU A 29 18.45 -12.75 7.59
CA GLU A 29 19.07 -11.48 7.22
C GLU A 29 19.78 -11.68 5.88
N GLU A 30 19.53 -10.78 4.94
CA GLU A 30 20.13 -10.81 3.60
C GLU A 30 20.28 -9.38 3.08
N GLN A 31 21.37 -9.14 2.34
CA GLN A 31 21.52 -7.94 1.52
C GLN A 31 21.27 -8.34 0.07
N SER A 32 20.19 -7.85 -0.53
CA SER A 32 19.92 -7.97 -1.96
C SER A 32 20.65 -6.86 -2.73
N PRO A 33 20.62 -6.86 -4.09
CA PRO A 33 21.10 -5.74 -4.89
C PRO A 33 20.38 -4.40 -4.61
N TYR A 34 19.22 -4.43 -3.94
CA TYR A 34 18.36 -3.27 -3.73
C TYR A 34 18.35 -2.80 -2.27
N GLN A 35 18.27 -3.74 -1.32
CA GLN A 35 17.96 -3.42 0.08
C GLN A 35 18.40 -4.52 1.06
N ARG A 36 18.52 -4.16 2.33
CA ARG A 36 18.75 -5.10 3.44
C ARG A 36 17.41 -5.61 3.95
N ILE A 37 17.19 -6.92 3.90
CA ILE A 37 15.95 -7.59 4.33
C ILE A 37 16.24 -8.41 5.59
N GLU A 38 15.49 -8.17 6.66
CA GLU A 38 15.61 -8.88 7.93
C GLU A 38 14.26 -9.42 8.40
N ILE A 39 14.24 -10.66 8.88
CA ILE A 39 13.06 -11.27 9.50
C ILE A 39 13.36 -11.56 10.96
N PHE A 40 12.47 -11.13 11.85
CA PHE A 40 12.55 -11.40 13.28
C PHE A 40 11.31 -12.18 13.75
N GLU A 41 11.50 -13.08 14.71
CA GLU A 41 10.42 -13.66 15.49
C GLU A 41 10.16 -12.74 16.69
N THR A 42 8.95 -12.21 16.83
CA THR A 42 8.56 -11.36 17.96
C THR A 42 7.81 -12.15 19.03
N GLU A 43 7.75 -11.65 20.27
CA GLU A 43 7.03 -12.37 21.34
C GLU A 43 5.50 -12.39 21.17
N LYS A 44 4.92 -11.40 20.47
CA LYS A 44 3.45 -11.17 20.43
C LYS A 44 2.87 -10.76 19.08
N PHE A 45 3.71 -10.38 18.12
CA PHE A 45 3.31 -9.90 16.80
C PHE A 45 3.56 -10.94 15.68
N GLY A 46 4.03 -12.14 16.03
CA GLY A 46 4.44 -13.15 15.06
C GLY A 46 5.75 -12.76 14.39
N ASN A 47 5.89 -13.06 13.10
CA ASN A 47 7.07 -12.64 12.35
C ASN A 47 6.99 -11.15 12.03
N LEU A 48 8.14 -10.48 12.03
CA LEU A 48 8.34 -9.09 11.69
C LEU A 48 9.29 -9.03 10.49
N MET A 49 8.86 -8.38 9.41
CA MET A 49 9.73 -8.04 8.28
C MET A 49 10.24 -6.60 8.45
N VAL A 50 11.55 -6.45 8.28
CA VAL A 50 12.23 -5.16 8.30
C VAL A 50 13.03 -5.02 7.01
N ILE A 51 12.91 -3.87 6.36
CA ILE A 51 13.68 -3.52 5.15
C ILE A 51 14.41 -2.21 5.40
N ASP A 52 15.73 -2.21 5.23
CA ASP A 52 16.61 -1.04 5.48
C ASP A 52 16.40 -0.37 6.86
N GLY A 53 15.98 -1.17 7.85
CA GLY A 53 15.71 -0.70 9.22
C GLY A 53 14.28 -0.22 9.46
N PHE A 54 13.42 -0.20 8.44
CA PHE A 54 12.01 0.18 8.52
C PHE A 54 11.10 -1.03 8.64
N VAL A 55 10.04 -0.93 9.44
CA VAL A 55 9.05 -1.99 9.61
C VAL A 55 8.17 -2.06 8.36
N MET A 56 8.16 -3.22 7.71
CA MET A 56 7.27 -3.45 6.55
C MET A 56 5.94 -4.07 6.98
N LEU A 57 5.98 -5.12 7.80
CA LEU A 57 4.76 -5.77 8.28
C LEU A 57 5.03 -6.68 9.46
N THR A 58 3.95 -7.06 10.15
CA THR A 58 3.94 -8.18 11.08
C THR A 58 2.83 -9.18 10.76
N SER A 59 3.01 -10.44 11.14
CA SER A 59 1.94 -11.45 10.99
C SER A 59 0.65 -11.08 11.74
N ARG A 60 0.74 -10.26 12.80
CA ARG A 60 -0.42 -9.94 13.65
C ARG A 60 -1.37 -8.93 13.04
N ASP A 61 -0.87 -7.90 12.37
CA ASP A 61 -1.66 -6.73 11.99
C ASP A 61 -1.59 -6.33 10.51
N ASN A 62 -0.87 -7.10 9.68
CA ASN A 62 -0.77 -6.86 8.23
C ASN A 62 -2.14 -6.67 7.53
N PHE A 63 -3.20 -7.32 8.02
CA PHE A 63 -4.54 -7.25 7.44
C PHE A 63 -5.09 -5.82 7.41
N LEU A 64 -4.71 -4.96 8.36
CA LEU A 64 -5.15 -3.56 8.39
C LEU A 64 -4.71 -2.83 7.12
N TYR A 65 -3.45 -3.00 6.76
CA TYR A 65 -2.84 -2.35 5.60
C TYR A 65 -3.33 -2.98 4.30
N HIS A 66 -3.22 -4.30 4.13
CA HIS A 66 -3.57 -4.97 2.87
C HIS A 66 -5.04 -4.81 2.49
N GLU A 67 -5.95 -4.91 3.47
CA GLU A 67 -7.39 -4.72 3.21
C GLU A 67 -7.71 -3.27 2.83
N MET A 68 -7.03 -2.29 3.44
CA MET A 68 -7.25 -0.86 3.16
C MET A 68 -6.56 -0.35 1.90
N MET A 69 -5.45 -0.98 1.49
CA MET A 69 -4.81 -0.71 0.19
C MET A 69 -5.58 -1.33 -0.98
N SER A 70 -6.32 -2.42 -0.74
CA SER A 70 -6.97 -3.17 -1.82
C SER A 70 -8.46 -2.84 -1.95
N HIS A 71 -9.25 -3.10 -0.91
CA HIS A 71 -10.71 -3.16 -1.06
C HIS A 71 -11.35 -1.79 -1.34
N PRO A 72 -10.97 -0.68 -0.67
CA PRO A 72 -11.49 0.64 -1.02
C PRO A 72 -11.34 0.98 -2.50
N ALA A 73 -10.15 0.81 -3.08
CA ALA A 73 -9.90 1.12 -4.48
C ALA A 73 -10.71 0.22 -5.44
N LEU A 74 -10.76 -1.08 -5.16
CA LEU A 74 -11.53 -2.04 -5.97
C LEU A 74 -13.04 -1.79 -5.92
N PHE A 75 -13.59 -1.39 -4.76
CA PHE A 75 -15.01 -1.04 -4.65
C PHE A 75 -15.35 0.34 -5.20
N THR A 76 -14.36 1.25 -5.31
CA THR A 76 -14.51 2.54 -5.99
C THR A 76 -14.59 2.35 -7.51
N HIS A 77 -13.78 1.47 -8.10
CA HIS A 77 -13.87 1.16 -9.52
C HIS A 77 -15.22 0.46 -9.84
N PRO A 78 -15.93 0.82 -10.94
CA PRO A 78 -17.26 0.28 -11.24
C PRO A 78 -17.26 -1.23 -11.54
N ASN A 79 -16.21 -1.73 -12.21
CA ASN A 79 -16.05 -3.16 -12.52
C ASN A 79 -14.57 -3.49 -12.78
N PRO A 80 -13.72 -3.65 -11.74
CA PRO A 80 -12.29 -3.85 -11.92
C PRO A 80 -12.00 -5.26 -12.45
N GLY A 81 -11.26 -5.37 -13.55
CA GLY A 81 -10.82 -6.64 -14.14
C GLY A 81 -9.30 -6.79 -14.18
N ARG A 82 -8.57 -5.72 -14.52
CA ARG A 82 -7.11 -5.70 -14.66
C ARG A 82 -6.46 -4.81 -13.62
N VAL A 83 -5.68 -5.40 -12.73
CA VAL A 83 -5.03 -4.71 -11.62
C VAL A 83 -3.53 -4.83 -11.73
N VAL A 84 -2.81 -3.73 -11.48
CA VAL A 84 -1.37 -3.73 -11.35
C VAL A 84 -0.98 -3.26 -9.96
N ILE A 85 -0.20 -4.07 -9.26
CA ILE A 85 0.36 -3.78 -7.95
C ILE A 85 1.84 -3.47 -8.18
N ILE A 86 2.29 -2.28 -7.79
CA ILE A 86 3.69 -1.88 -7.82
C ILE A 86 4.26 -2.01 -6.41
N GLY A 87 5.32 -2.80 -6.26
CA GLY A 87 5.80 -3.27 -4.96
C GLY A 87 4.94 -4.42 -4.43
N GLY A 88 4.61 -4.39 -3.14
CA GLY A 88 3.81 -5.43 -2.49
C GLY A 88 4.50 -6.79 -2.49
N GLY A 89 5.84 -6.83 -2.44
CA GLY A 89 6.65 -8.05 -2.51
C GLY A 89 6.25 -9.13 -1.51
N ASP A 90 5.60 -8.79 -0.40
CA ASP A 90 5.05 -9.74 0.58
C ASP A 90 3.80 -10.51 0.13
N CYS A 91 3.20 -10.08 -0.99
CA CYS A 91 2.01 -10.66 -1.64
C CYS A 91 0.69 -10.45 -0.89
N GLY A 92 0.67 -9.74 0.24
CA GLY A 92 -0.55 -9.49 1.02
C GLY A 92 -1.59 -8.71 0.23
N THR A 93 -1.17 -7.66 -0.48
CA THR A 93 -2.04 -6.89 -1.38
C THR A 93 -2.56 -7.77 -2.52
N LEU A 94 -1.71 -8.57 -3.19
CA LEU A 94 -2.14 -9.49 -4.25
C LEU A 94 -3.19 -10.48 -3.76
N ARG A 95 -2.99 -11.07 -2.58
CA ARG A 95 -3.95 -11.95 -1.92
C ARG A 95 -5.31 -11.29 -1.73
N GLU A 96 -5.36 -10.03 -1.28
CA GLU A 96 -6.62 -9.31 -1.10
C GLU A 96 -7.28 -8.89 -2.42
N VAL A 97 -6.50 -8.54 -3.45
CA VAL A 97 -7.03 -8.29 -4.80
C VAL A 97 -7.73 -9.53 -5.35
N LEU A 98 -7.09 -10.69 -5.26
CA LEU A 98 -7.60 -11.94 -5.83
C LEU A 98 -8.84 -12.50 -5.11
N ARG A 99 -9.26 -11.93 -3.97
CA ARG A 99 -10.56 -12.23 -3.35
C ARG A 99 -11.75 -11.75 -4.18
N HIS A 100 -11.54 -10.83 -5.13
CA HIS A 100 -12.60 -10.28 -5.96
C HIS A 100 -12.78 -11.13 -7.23
N ASP A 101 -13.97 -11.70 -7.41
CA ASP A 101 -14.29 -12.55 -8.56
C ASP A 101 -14.31 -11.79 -9.90
N SER A 102 -14.44 -10.46 -9.87
CA SER A 102 -14.39 -9.63 -11.08
C SER A 102 -12.98 -9.52 -11.65
N ILE A 103 -11.95 -9.84 -10.87
CA ILE A 103 -10.56 -9.77 -11.31
C ILE A 103 -10.31 -10.86 -12.33
N GLU A 104 -9.86 -10.44 -13.50
CA GLU A 104 -9.46 -11.28 -14.62
C GLU A 104 -7.94 -11.48 -14.65
N HIS A 105 -7.19 -10.44 -14.25
CA HIS A 105 -5.73 -10.44 -14.20
C HIS A 105 -5.22 -9.50 -13.11
N ALA A 106 -4.28 -9.99 -12.29
CA ALA A 106 -3.58 -9.21 -11.28
C ALA A 106 -2.07 -9.39 -11.46
N LEU A 107 -1.41 -8.32 -11.86
CA LEU A 107 0.03 -8.27 -12.04
C LEU A 107 0.69 -7.64 -10.80
N GLN A 108 1.65 -8.33 -10.19
CA GLN A 108 2.52 -7.75 -9.18
C GLN A 108 3.90 -7.46 -9.79
N VAL A 109 4.25 -6.18 -9.81
CA VAL A 109 5.54 -5.65 -10.27
C VAL A 109 6.42 -5.35 -9.07
N GLU A 110 7.33 -6.26 -8.75
CA GLU A 110 8.24 -6.15 -7.60
C GLU A 110 9.69 -5.97 -8.09
N ILE A 111 10.41 -4.97 -7.59
CA ILE A 111 11.78 -4.70 -8.03
C ILE A 111 12.76 -5.74 -7.48
N ASP A 112 12.49 -6.27 -6.29
CA ASP A 112 13.35 -7.21 -5.58
C ASP A 112 12.64 -8.54 -5.32
N GLU A 113 12.84 -9.50 -6.23
CA GLU A 113 12.32 -10.87 -6.10
C GLU A 113 12.63 -11.52 -4.74
N ARG A 114 13.73 -11.12 -4.07
CA ARG A 114 14.08 -11.69 -2.77
C ARG A 114 13.01 -11.41 -1.72
N VAL A 115 12.32 -10.27 -1.76
CA VAL A 115 11.22 -9.96 -0.83
C VAL A 115 10.10 -10.99 -0.97
N THR A 116 9.71 -11.32 -2.20
CA THR A 116 8.70 -12.35 -2.49
C THR A 116 9.11 -13.73 -2.01
N ARG A 117 10.33 -14.17 -2.34
CA ARG A 117 10.80 -15.52 -1.93
C ARG A 117 10.97 -15.66 -0.42
N ILE A 118 11.34 -14.58 0.26
CA ILE A 118 11.43 -14.56 1.73
C ILE A 118 10.01 -14.60 2.33
N SER A 119 9.05 -13.90 1.74
CA SER A 119 7.66 -13.91 2.19
C SER A 119 6.98 -15.26 2.03
N GLU A 120 7.22 -15.97 0.92
CA GLU A 120 6.74 -17.35 0.73
C GLU A 120 7.20 -18.29 1.85
N LYS A 121 8.35 -18.02 2.47
CA LYS A 121 8.92 -18.81 3.55
C LYS A 121 8.45 -18.39 4.95
N PHE A 122 8.36 -17.08 5.21
CA PHE A 122 8.16 -16.55 6.56
C PHE A 122 6.79 -15.92 6.80
N PHE A 123 6.05 -15.65 5.74
CA PHE A 123 4.66 -15.16 5.74
C PHE A 123 3.80 -15.95 4.73
N PRO A 124 3.79 -17.31 4.80
CA PRO A 124 3.05 -18.13 3.84
C PRO A 124 1.55 -17.82 3.80
N GLU A 125 1.00 -17.25 4.87
CA GLU A 125 -0.38 -16.75 4.94
C GLU A 125 -0.68 -15.63 3.93
N LEU A 126 0.33 -14.84 3.53
CA LEU A 126 0.19 -13.77 2.54
C LEU A 126 0.35 -14.28 1.11
N CYS A 127 1.07 -15.38 0.93
CA CYS A 127 1.42 -15.95 -0.37
C CYS A 127 0.46 -17.07 -0.83
N GLU A 128 -0.65 -17.31 -0.13
CA GLU A 128 -1.60 -18.39 -0.43
C GLU A 128 -2.18 -18.30 -1.85
N SER A 129 -2.29 -17.08 -2.39
CA SER A 129 -2.85 -16.79 -3.71
C SER A 129 -1.81 -16.68 -4.83
N ASN A 130 -0.51 -16.89 -4.56
CA ASN A 130 0.55 -16.71 -5.57
C ASN A 130 0.41 -17.65 -6.78
N ASN A 131 -0.28 -18.78 -6.62
CA ASN A 131 -0.53 -19.76 -7.69
C ASN A 131 -1.93 -19.62 -8.31
N ASP A 132 -2.69 -18.58 -7.99
CA ASP A 132 -3.96 -18.29 -8.66
C ASP A 132 -3.69 -18.07 -10.16
N PRO A 133 -4.46 -18.68 -11.07
CA PRO A 133 -4.23 -18.54 -12.51
C PRO A 133 -4.37 -17.11 -13.03
N ARG A 134 -4.96 -16.20 -12.25
CA ARG A 134 -5.09 -14.77 -12.55
C ARG A 134 -3.89 -13.96 -12.08
N ALA A 135 -3.03 -14.53 -11.23
CA ALA A 135 -1.85 -13.88 -10.68
C ALA A 135 -0.67 -13.97 -11.65
N GLU A 136 0.02 -12.85 -11.85
CA GLU A 136 1.28 -12.79 -12.58
C GLU A 136 2.31 -11.99 -11.78
N PHE A 137 3.56 -12.43 -11.81
CA PHE A 137 4.68 -11.71 -11.20
C PHE A 137 5.61 -11.20 -12.29
N TYR A 138 5.96 -9.93 -12.21
CA TYR A 138 7.03 -9.34 -12.99
C TYR A 138 8.09 -8.76 -12.04
N PHE A 139 9.30 -9.31 -12.10
CA PHE A 139 10.41 -8.85 -11.27
C PHE A 139 11.22 -7.77 -12.02
N GLY A 140 10.92 -6.50 -11.73
CA GLY A 140 11.49 -5.35 -12.45
C GLY A 140 10.99 -4.01 -11.94
N ASP A 141 11.40 -2.93 -12.62
CA ASP A 141 11.07 -1.56 -12.24
C ASP A 141 9.62 -1.20 -12.61
N GLY A 142 8.80 -0.87 -11.59
CA GLY A 142 7.41 -0.46 -11.76
C GLY A 142 7.23 0.90 -12.42
N ILE A 143 8.19 1.82 -12.30
CA ILE A 143 8.15 3.10 -13.01
C ILE A 143 8.26 2.85 -14.51
N GLN A 144 9.27 2.06 -14.90
CA GLN A 144 9.47 1.71 -16.31
C GLN A 144 8.27 0.91 -16.85
N TRP A 145 7.75 -0.04 -16.08
CA TRP A 145 6.58 -0.81 -16.48
C TRP A 145 5.37 0.09 -16.76
N MET A 146 5.09 1.09 -15.90
CA MET A 146 3.98 2.02 -16.11
C MET A 146 4.19 2.94 -17.31
N ALA A 147 5.43 3.37 -17.57
CA ALA A 147 5.75 4.17 -18.74
C ALA A 147 5.55 3.40 -20.06
N ASP A 148 5.79 2.08 -20.04
CA ASP A 148 5.65 1.19 -21.21
C ASP A 148 4.24 0.58 -21.34
N ALA A 149 3.37 0.76 -20.35
CA ALA A 149 2.04 0.16 -20.33
C ALA A 149 1.16 0.72 -21.46
N GLU A 150 0.43 -0.17 -22.14
CA GLU A 150 -0.48 0.24 -23.20
C GLU A 150 -1.59 1.17 -22.64
N PRO A 151 -1.93 2.28 -23.32
CA PRO A 151 -2.96 3.19 -22.81
C PRO A 151 -4.32 2.52 -22.62
N GLY A 152 -4.95 2.75 -21.47
CA GLY A 152 -6.24 2.12 -21.13
C GLY A 152 -6.17 0.62 -20.84
N SER A 153 -4.98 0.06 -20.64
CA SER A 153 -4.77 -1.36 -20.34
C SER A 153 -4.99 -1.76 -18.87
N VAL A 154 -5.09 -0.78 -17.97
CA VAL A 154 -5.22 -1.02 -16.52
C VAL A 154 -6.52 -0.39 -15.99
N ASP A 155 -7.18 -1.08 -15.06
CA ASP A 155 -8.38 -0.57 -14.39
C ASP A 155 -8.05 0.01 -13.01
N VAL A 156 -7.18 -0.67 -12.26
CA VAL A 156 -6.72 -0.23 -10.94
C VAL A 156 -5.21 -0.37 -10.79
N VAL A 157 -4.55 0.68 -10.30
CA VAL A 157 -3.14 0.67 -9.91
C VAL A 157 -3.05 0.78 -8.39
N ILE A 158 -2.35 -0.16 -7.76
CA ILE A 158 -2.05 -0.14 -6.33
C ILE A 158 -0.54 0.04 -6.15
N VAL A 159 -0.11 1.16 -5.58
CA VAL A 159 1.30 1.44 -5.29
C VAL A 159 1.54 1.11 -3.82
N ASP A 160 2.04 -0.11 -3.61
CA ASP A 160 2.40 -0.70 -2.33
C ASP A 160 3.93 -0.66 -2.17
N SER A 161 4.45 0.57 -2.12
CA SER A 161 5.88 0.84 -2.04
C SER A 161 6.33 1.12 -0.62
N THR A 162 7.65 1.06 -0.41
CA THR A 162 8.28 1.63 0.78
C THR A 162 8.24 3.16 0.77
N ASP A 163 8.61 3.77 1.90
CA ASP A 163 8.81 5.22 2.05
C ASP A 163 9.60 5.81 0.86
N PRO A 164 9.44 7.10 0.51
CA PRO A 164 10.13 7.76 -0.61
C PRO A 164 11.64 7.96 -0.37
N ILE A 165 12.36 6.85 -0.21
CA ILE A 165 13.78 6.70 0.02
C ILE A 165 14.29 5.74 -1.07
N GLY A 166 15.49 6.02 -1.59
CA GLY A 166 16.10 5.16 -2.62
C GLY A 166 15.22 5.04 -3.89
N PRO A 167 15.00 3.83 -4.43
CA PRO A 167 14.23 3.59 -5.66
C PRO A 167 12.79 4.11 -5.62
N ALA A 168 12.13 4.09 -4.45
CA ALA A 168 10.72 4.47 -4.33
C ALA A 168 10.44 5.97 -4.57
N LYS A 169 11.46 6.84 -4.53
CA LYS A 169 11.29 8.29 -4.76
C LYS A 169 10.60 8.63 -6.07
N GLY A 170 10.88 7.87 -7.13
CA GLY A 170 10.29 8.11 -8.44
C GLY A 170 8.76 7.88 -8.46
N LEU A 171 8.27 7.01 -7.58
CA LEU A 171 6.84 6.66 -7.44
C LEU A 171 6.01 7.80 -6.83
N PHE A 172 6.63 8.87 -6.34
CA PHE A 172 5.93 10.02 -5.74
C PHE A 172 5.97 11.26 -6.64
N THR A 173 6.26 11.10 -7.93
CA THR A 173 6.41 12.20 -8.90
C THR A 173 5.19 12.38 -9.78
N GLU A 174 4.95 13.62 -10.24
CA GLU A 174 3.90 13.90 -11.24
C GLU A 174 4.09 13.07 -12.52
N ALA A 175 5.34 12.85 -12.95
CA ALA A 175 5.64 12.05 -14.14
C ALA A 175 5.12 10.62 -14.00
N PHE A 176 5.44 9.95 -12.89
CA PHE A 176 4.94 8.61 -12.61
C PHE A 176 3.40 8.56 -12.52
N TYR A 177 2.78 9.53 -11.85
CA TYR A 177 1.31 9.62 -11.80
C TYR A 177 0.69 9.83 -13.18
N ARG A 178 1.38 10.55 -14.07
CA ARG A 178 0.93 10.77 -15.45
C ARG A 178 1.04 9.49 -16.28
N ASP A 179 2.09 8.70 -16.09
CA ASP A 179 2.22 7.39 -16.72
C ASP A 179 1.10 6.45 -16.26
N CYS A 180 0.82 6.40 -14.95
CA CYS A 180 -0.33 5.67 -14.41
C CYS A 180 -1.66 6.16 -15.02
N PHE A 181 -1.87 7.48 -15.09
CA PHE A 181 -3.08 8.06 -15.68
C PHE A 181 -3.28 7.67 -17.15
N ASN A 182 -2.19 7.57 -17.91
CA ASN A 182 -2.21 7.15 -19.31
C ASN A 182 -2.50 5.65 -19.46
N ALA A 183 -1.88 4.82 -18.63
CA ALA A 183 -2.10 3.37 -18.61
C ALA A 183 -3.55 3.00 -18.26
N MET A 184 -4.26 3.85 -17.51
CA MET A 184 -5.62 3.57 -17.05
C MET A 184 -6.75 3.95 -18.00
N GLY A 185 -7.84 3.19 -17.96
CA GLY A 185 -9.10 3.48 -18.67
C GLY A 185 -9.87 4.71 -18.14
N GLU A 186 -11.07 4.98 -18.68
CA GLU A 186 -11.88 6.16 -18.32
C GLU A 186 -12.36 6.23 -16.86
N HIS A 187 -12.32 5.10 -16.15
CA HIS A 187 -12.73 4.97 -14.75
C HIS A 187 -11.59 4.55 -13.81
N GLY A 188 -10.35 4.75 -14.26
CA GLY A 188 -9.15 4.29 -13.57
C GLY A 188 -9.06 4.75 -12.12
N VAL A 189 -8.67 3.84 -11.22
CA VAL A 189 -8.41 4.16 -9.82
C VAL A 189 -6.95 3.85 -9.50
N LEU A 190 -6.21 4.87 -9.05
CA LEU A 190 -4.91 4.67 -8.42
C LEU A 190 -5.08 4.79 -6.91
N VAL A 191 -4.42 3.93 -6.16
CA VAL A 191 -4.26 4.06 -4.70
C VAL A 191 -2.80 3.85 -4.34
N GLN A 192 -2.27 4.70 -3.47
CA GLN A 192 -0.88 4.65 -3.03
C GLN A 192 -0.79 4.84 -1.53
N GLN A 193 0.07 4.07 -0.87
CA GLN A 193 0.45 4.33 0.52
C GLN A 193 0.98 5.76 0.64
N SER A 194 0.55 6.48 1.66
CA SER A 194 0.80 7.92 1.74
C SER A 194 1.24 8.38 3.12
N GLU A 195 1.93 7.51 3.85
CA GLU A 195 2.53 7.80 5.14
C GLU A 195 1.51 8.10 6.26
N SER A 196 2.04 8.53 7.41
CA SER A 196 1.23 9.04 8.52
C SER A 196 0.70 10.46 8.24
N PRO A 197 -0.61 10.71 8.40
CA PRO A 197 -1.17 12.06 8.30
C PRO A 197 -0.74 12.96 9.45
N LEU A 198 -0.26 12.39 10.57
CA LEU A 198 0.18 13.16 11.72
C LEU A 198 1.63 13.65 11.56
N TYR A 199 2.50 12.83 10.97
CA TYR A 199 3.93 13.16 10.86
C TYR A 199 4.31 13.70 9.48
N HIS A 200 3.68 13.22 8.40
CA HIS A 200 4.23 13.34 7.05
C HIS A 200 3.38 14.19 6.10
N MET A 201 2.72 15.24 6.60
CA MET A 201 1.95 16.17 5.76
C MET A 201 2.79 16.80 4.63
N ARG A 202 4.11 16.86 4.80
CA ARG A 202 5.08 17.30 3.77
C ARG A 202 5.16 16.37 2.55
N ILE A 203 4.77 15.11 2.69
CA ILE A 203 4.68 14.11 1.60
C ILE A 203 3.27 14.13 1.03
N LEU A 204 2.26 14.00 1.90
CA LEU A 204 0.84 13.94 1.54
C LEU A 204 0.37 15.12 0.68
N LYS A 205 0.71 16.35 1.06
CA LYS A 205 0.24 17.55 0.35
C LYS A 205 0.79 17.61 -1.10
N PRO A 206 2.11 17.52 -1.35
CA PRO A 206 2.65 17.40 -2.70
C PRO A 206 2.09 16.20 -3.47
N MET A 207 1.80 15.08 -2.81
CA MET A 207 1.24 13.91 -3.46
C MET A 207 -0.14 14.18 -4.07
N HIS A 208 -1.05 14.77 -3.29
CA HIS A 208 -2.35 15.22 -3.79
C HIS A 208 -2.22 16.21 -4.95
N GLN A 209 -1.26 17.15 -4.88
CA GLN A 209 -1.00 18.12 -5.94
C GLN A 209 -0.48 17.44 -7.21
N ALA A 210 0.46 16.51 -7.09
CA ALA A 210 1.07 15.78 -8.20
C ALA A 210 0.05 14.87 -8.90
N MET A 211 -0.81 14.19 -8.15
CA MET A 211 -1.92 13.41 -8.72
C MET A 211 -2.88 14.32 -9.51
N ARG A 212 -3.30 15.46 -8.97
CA ARG A 212 -4.16 16.41 -9.72
C ARG A 212 -3.45 16.96 -10.97
N ALA A 213 -2.17 17.31 -10.86
CA ALA A 213 -1.37 17.82 -11.98
C ALA A 213 -1.20 16.77 -13.09
N ALA A 214 -1.10 15.48 -12.73
CA ALA A 214 -1.05 14.37 -13.69
C ALA A 214 -2.34 14.21 -14.50
N GLY A 215 -3.48 14.68 -14.00
CA GLY A 215 -4.76 14.73 -14.72
C GLY A 215 -5.93 14.06 -14.00
N PHE A 216 -5.73 13.54 -12.79
CA PHE A 216 -6.82 12.91 -12.01
C PHE A 216 -7.87 13.94 -11.57
N ASP A 217 -9.16 13.59 -11.72
CA ASP A 217 -10.29 14.47 -11.47
C ASP A 217 -10.53 14.71 -9.97
N ALA A 218 -10.33 13.68 -9.16
CA ALA A 218 -10.48 13.76 -7.71
C ALA A 218 -9.42 12.92 -7.00
N THR A 219 -9.16 13.32 -5.75
CA THR A 219 -8.24 12.61 -4.84
C THR A 219 -8.87 12.55 -3.46
N ALA A 220 -8.71 11.44 -2.75
CA ALA A 220 -9.18 11.27 -1.38
C ALA A 220 -8.17 10.45 -0.58
N SER A 221 -7.95 10.79 0.68
CA SER A 221 -7.15 9.97 1.59
C SER A 221 -8.05 9.11 2.46
N LEU A 222 -7.68 7.83 2.57
CA LEU A 222 -8.30 6.82 3.41
C LEU A 222 -7.51 6.71 4.70
N PHE A 223 -8.15 7.00 5.83
CA PHE A 223 -7.52 6.98 7.15
C PHE A 223 -7.76 5.63 7.85
N TYR A 224 -6.69 5.00 8.35
CA TYR A 224 -6.80 3.74 9.09
C TYR A 224 -5.65 3.56 10.10
N PRO A 225 -5.83 2.76 11.15
CA PRO A 225 -4.75 2.47 12.08
C PRO A 225 -3.76 1.49 11.45
N GLN A 226 -2.48 1.70 11.71
CA GLN A 226 -1.45 0.69 11.47
C GLN A 226 -0.45 0.74 12.63
N PRO A 227 -0.70 -0.01 13.72
CA PRO A 227 -0.02 0.18 15.00
C PRO A 227 1.50 0.10 14.96
N VAL A 228 2.04 -0.72 14.06
CA VAL A 228 3.49 -0.95 13.93
C VAL A 228 4.21 0.10 13.07
N TYR A 229 3.48 0.98 12.41
CA TYR A 229 4.04 2.06 11.59
C TYR A 229 4.19 3.36 12.39
N PRO A 230 5.01 4.32 11.91
CA PRO A 230 5.16 5.63 12.53
C PRO A 230 3.82 6.29 12.86
N SER A 231 3.68 6.79 14.10
CA SER A 231 2.47 7.33 14.73
C SER A 231 1.34 6.35 15.05
N GLY A 232 1.33 5.14 14.46
CA GLY A 232 0.22 4.19 14.55
C GLY A 232 -1.02 4.55 13.71
N TRP A 233 -1.00 5.73 13.05
CA TRP A 233 -2.08 6.23 12.20
C TRP A 233 -1.54 6.42 10.78
N TRP A 234 -2.21 5.82 9.80
CA TRP A 234 -1.73 5.75 8.44
C TRP A 234 -2.79 6.20 7.43
N THR A 235 -2.31 6.52 6.22
CA THR A 235 -3.16 6.83 5.08
C THR A 235 -2.77 6.07 3.83
N ALA A 236 -3.80 5.80 3.01
CA ALA A 236 -3.67 5.48 1.60
C ALA A 236 -4.41 6.55 0.81
N THR A 237 -3.81 7.14 -0.21
CA THR A 237 -4.47 8.16 -1.03
C THR A 237 -4.88 7.59 -2.37
N MET A 238 -6.16 7.74 -2.67
CA MET A 238 -6.74 7.42 -3.96
C MET A 238 -6.74 8.62 -4.89
N ALA A 239 -6.57 8.36 -6.17
CA ALA A 239 -6.81 9.28 -7.27
C ALA A 239 -7.68 8.58 -8.32
N VAL A 240 -8.72 9.28 -8.81
CA VAL A 240 -9.67 8.72 -9.77
C VAL A 240 -9.66 9.48 -11.08
N LYS A 241 -9.69 8.73 -12.18
CA LYS A 241 -9.91 9.23 -13.53
C LYS A 241 -11.39 8.99 -13.84
N GLY A 242 -12.12 10.07 -14.11
CA GLY A 242 -13.57 10.06 -14.27
C GLY A 242 -14.32 9.84 -12.96
N GLY A 243 -14.98 10.90 -12.45
CA GLY A 243 -15.90 10.80 -11.31
C GLY A 243 -15.33 11.36 -10.00
N THR A 244 -15.62 10.69 -8.89
CA THR A 244 -15.26 11.14 -7.53
C THR A 244 -14.63 10.01 -6.72
N ALA A 245 -13.62 10.35 -5.90
CA ALA A 245 -12.95 9.41 -5.01
C ALA A 245 -13.73 9.17 -3.70
N HIS A 246 -14.90 9.80 -3.54
CA HIS A 246 -15.74 9.71 -2.34
C HIS A 246 -16.97 8.82 -2.51
N GLU A 247 -17.19 8.26 -3.68
CA GLU A 247 -18.28 7.31 -3.97
C GLU A 247 -17.70 5.94 -4.27
N PHE A 248 -18.41 4.89 -3.86
CA PHE A 248 -18.03 3.51 -4.13
C PHE A 248 -19.27 2.63 -4.20
N ARG A 249 -19.11 1.39 -4.68
CA ARG A 249 -20.19 0.40 -4.82
C ARG A 249 -20.58 -0.16 -3.45
N GLU A 250 -21.30 0.63 -2.65
CA GLU A 250 -21.60 0.32 -1.26
C GLU A 250 -22.34 -1.01 -1.04
N GLN A 251 -23.30 -1.33 -1.91
CA GLN A 251 -24.04 -2.59 -1.82
C GLN A 251 -23.13 -3.78 -2.11
N ALA A 252 -22.25 -3.68 -3.12
CA ALA A 252 -21.27 -4.71 -3.41
C ALA A 252 -20.25 -4.88 -2.27
N ALA A 253 -19.84 -3.78 -1.62
CA ALA A 253 -18.97 -3.84 -0.44
C ALA A 253 -19.64 -4.49 0.77
N ALA A 254 -20.96 -4.31 0.93
CA ALA A 254 -21.75 -4.96 1.97
C ALA A 254 -21.98 -6.45 1.69
N ASP A 255 -22.22 -6.81 0.43
CA ASP A 255 -22.57 -8.16 -0.02
C ASP A 255 -21.35 -8.98 -0.48
N LYS A 256 -20.13 -8.51 -0.23
CA LYS A 256 -18.90 -9.16 -0.68
C LYS A 256 -18.88 -10.65 -0.25
N PRO A 257 -18.50 -11.59 -1.14
CA PRO A 257 -18.63 -13.02 -0.89
C PRO A 257 -17.54 -13.59 0.01
N PHE A 258 -16.61 -12.75 0.46
CA PHE A 258 -15.45 -13.13 1.27
C PHE A 258 -15.40 -12.37 2.59
N GLU A 259 -14.77 -13.02 3.58
CA GLU A 259 -14.53 -12.42 4.88
C GLU A 259 -13.32 -11.48 4.86
N THR A 260 -13.40 -10.47 5.72
CA THR A 260 -12.38 -9.45 5.99
C THR A 260 -12.26 -9.32 7.51
N LEU A 261 -11.06 -9.02 7.99
CA LEU A 261 -10.79 -8.84 9.43
C LEU A 261 -10.97 -7.38 9.86
N TYR A 262 -10.71 -6.43 8.96
CA TYR A 262 -10.87 -5.00 9.21
C TYR A 262 -11.96 -4.38 8.34
N TYR A 263 -11.76 -4.40 7.02
CA TYR A 263 -12.58 -3.69 6.05
C TYR A 263 -14.04 -4.10 6.11
N ASN A 264 -14.93 -3.11 6.09
CA ASN A 264 -16.34 -3.27 5.76
C ASN A 264 -16.87 -1.97 5.15
N ARG A 265 -18.08 -1.99 4.59
CA ARG A 265 -18.71 -0.81 3.96
C ARG A 265 -18.69 0.43 4.86
N ASP A 266 -19.02 0.27 6.14
CA ASP A 266 -19.16 1.42 7.04
C ASP A 266 -17.79 1.99 7.44
N LEU A 267 -16.77 1.14 7.56
CA LEU A 267 -15.39 1.57 7.70
C LEU A 267 -14.86 2.24 6.44
N HIS A 268 -15.25 1.81 5.23
CA HIS A 268 -14.89 2.52 4.01
C HIS A 268 -15.43 3.96 4.01
N ARG A 269 -16.70 4.15 4.35
CA ARG A 269 -17.29 5.50 4.52
C ARG A 269 -16.54 6.31 5.57
N GLY A 270 -16.26 5.70 6.73
CA GLY A 270 -15.53 6.33 7.82
C GLY A 270 -14.10 6.72 7.45
N ALA A 271 -13.40 5.86 6.71
CA ALA A 271 -12.02 6.10 6.26
C ALA A 271 -11.93 7.27 5.26
N LEU A 272 -13.01 7.57 4.52
CA LEU A 272 -13.09 8.74 3.66
C LEU A 272 -13.36 10.05 4.43
N ALA A 273 -13.68 9.98 5.72
CA ALA A 273 -13.94 11.17 6.54
C ALA A 273 -12.63 11.86 6.90
N MET A 274 -12.46 13.09 6.42
CA MET A 274 -11.22 13.86 6.56
C MET A 274 -11.18 14.63 7.90
N PRO A 275 -10.13 14.48 8.73
CA PRO A 275 -9.92 15.30 9.91
C PRO A 275 -9.64 16.77 9.58
N GLU A 276 -10.05 17.67 10.47
CA GLU A 276 -9.98 19.12 10.25
C GLU A 276 -8.57 19.66 10.00
N PHE A 277 -7.56 19.14 10.69
CA PHE A 277 -6.18 19.58 10.48
C PHE A 277 -5.67 19.20 9.08
N PHE A 278 -6.07 18.02 8.59
CA PHE A 278 -5.69 17.52 7.28
C PHE A 278 -6.40 18.34 6.19
N ARG A 279 -7.70 18.60 6.38
CA ARG A 279 -8.49 19.47 5.50
C ARG A 279 -7.87 20.85 5.37
N LYS A 280 -7.54 21.50 6.48
CA LYS A 280 -6.86 22.80 6.48
C LYS A 280 -5.52 22.75 5.73
N ALA A 281 -4.71 21.72 5.99
CA ALA A 281 -3.41 21.59 5.34
C ALA A 281 -3.49 21.46 3.81
N LEU A 282 -4.54 20.81 3.29
CA LEU A 282 -4.81 20.71 1.86
C LEU A 282 -5.44 21.98 1.26
N GLU A 283 -6.23 22.74 2.03
CA GLU A 283 -6.85 24.01 1.61
C GLU A 283 -5.85 25.18 1.53
N ASP A 284 -4.78 25.18 2.33
CA ASP A 284 -3.75 26.23 2.39
C ASP A 284 -2.82 26.26 1.15
N SER A 285 -3.37 26.10 -0.06
CA SER A 285 -2.65 26.22 -1.34
C SER A 285 -3.44 27.12 -2.29
N PRO A 286 -2.84 28.24 -2.76
CA PRO A 286 -3.45 29.10 -3.78
C PRO A 286 -3.65 28.36 -5.11
#